data_AF-A0A7Z9WZU2-F1
#
_entry.id   AF-A0A7Z9WZU2-F1
#
_cell.length_a   1.000
_cell.length_b   1.000
_cell.length_c   1.000
_cell.angle_alpha   90.00
_cell.angle_beta   90.00
_cell.angle_gamma   90.00
#
_symmetry.space_group_name_H-M   'P 1'
#
loop_
_entity.id
_entity.type
_entity.pdbx_description
1 polymer ?
#
loop_
_entity_poly.entity_id
_entity_poly.type
_entity_poly.pdbx_seq_one_letter_code
_entity_poly.pdbx_strand_id
1 'polypeptide(L)'
;MLRSFPIFILFLLFLIPFHADFSSAGEAKDIPTDFISLEKRYQQAKFYYNELHTNHSLARSRDNWLNGIRTFRKIYLSGPKSDFAAPSLYMLGRMHTQMYRRFTKDQDLQEAFSYYRDVSELFPDNSLADDALYAVGNLYLNRKNNPQEAAKSYTRIIADFKNGDMYVQASDKLKYLSKEHGIPLPAAMLKRTYLQNLTNVLPVKYWSSNNYTRVVINASGPVRYNERLLEKNGTKPRRLYLDFQESYIDPKYRSPIPIEDGLLKQIRTGQFTPEVVRVVLDIESISDYKIFSLPDPFRVIIDVRGEAKIATKQPGKVPPKVPVHVKSQQQKKTPKTDNPSKSTKDIATDISESIVVLEDF
;
A
#
# COMPACT_ATOMS: atom_id res chain seq x y z
N MET A 1 -35.21 -52.62 -40.02
CA MET A 1 -34.92 -54.06 -40.17
C MET A 1 -33.46 -54.26 -39.78
N LEU A 2 -33.16 -54.50 -38.50
CA LEU A 2 -33.02 -55.81 -37.84
C LEU A 2 -32.14 -56.80 -38.62
N ARG A 3 -30.96 -57.15 -38.05
CA ARG A 3 -30.49 -58.53 -37.83
C ARG A 3 -29.13 -58.60 -37.09
N SER A 4 -29.20 -58.39 -35.79
CA SER A 4 -28.81 -59.29 -34.69
C SER A 4 -28.20 -60.70 -34.95
N PHE A 5 -27.16 -61.01 -34.13
CA PHE A 5 -26.64 -62.29 -33.56
C PHE A 5 -25.73 -63.22 -34.40
N PRO A 6 -24.87 -64.11 -33.78
CA PRO A 6 -24.68 -64.40 -32.35
C PRO A 6 -23.22 -64.51 -31.82
N ILE A 7 -23.19 -64.55 -30.49
CA ILE A 7 -22.14 -64.87 -29.52
C ILE A 7 -21.62 -66.32 -29.70
N PHE A 8 -20.31 -66.53 -29.52
CA PHE A 8 -19.77 -67.83 -29.11
C PHE A 8 -18.89 -67.66 -27.87
N ILE A 9 -19.38 -68.22 -26.77
CA ILE A 9 -18.68 -68.43 -25.50
C ILE A 9 -17.90 -69.73 -25.66
N LEU A 10 -16.59 -69.71 -25.42
CA LEU A 10 -15.84 -70.93 -25.10
C LEU A 10 -15.03 -70.69 -23.83
N PHE A 11 -15.57 -71.22 -22.74
CA PHE A 11 -14.85 -71.49 -21.50
C PHE A 11 -13.82 -72.58 -21.78
N LEU A 12 -12.55 -72.34 -21.47
CA LEU A 12 -11.62 -73.41 -21.20
C LEU A 12 -10.82 -73.08 -19.95
N LEU A 13 -11.17 -73.81 -18.90
CA LEU A 13 -10.64 -73.79 -17.55
C LEU A 13 -9.56 -74.89 -17.53
N PHE A 14 -8.29 -74.52 -17.34
CA PHE A 14 -7.25 -75.50 -17.03
C PHE A 14 -6.42 -75.04 -15.84
N LEU A 15 -6.38 -75.94 -14.86
CA LEU A 15 -5.62 -75.83 -13.63
C LEU A 15 -4.10 -75.88 -13.88
N ILE A 16 -3.43 -75.04 -13.08
CA ILE A 16 -2.02 -74.89 -12.68
C ILE A 16 -1.18 -76.21 -12.70
N PRO A 17 0.15 -76.13 -12.90
CA PRO A 17 1.00 -76.15 -11.71
C PRO A 17 2.12 -75.10 -11.70
N PHE A 18 2.33 -74.60 -10.49
CA PHE A 18 3.42 -73.73 -10.06
C PHE A 18 4.74 -74.50 -10.23
N HIS A 19 5.65 -74.03 -11.07
CA HIS A 19 7.06 -74.41 -11.03
C HIS A 19 7.87 -73.12 -10.91
N ALA A 20 8.55 -73.00 -9.78
CA ALA A 20 9.55 -71.97 -9.53
C ALA A 20 10.85 -72.44 -10.19
N ASP A 21 11.25 -71.78 -11.26
CA ASP A 21 12.61 -71.85 -11.78
C ASP A 21 13.32 -70.53 -11.50
N PHE A 22 14.33 -70.62 -10.66
CA PHE A 22 15.25 -69.56 -10.30
C PHE A 22 16.57 -69.83 -11.03
N SER A 23 16.83 -69.13 -12.14
CA SER A 23 18.20 -68.73 -12.51
C SER A 23 18.24 -67.80 -13.74
N SER A 24 18.66 -66.56 -13.47
CA SER A 24 19.66 -65.77 -14.20
C SER A 24 19.68 -65.81 -15.74
N ALA A 25 19.16 -64.74 -16.37
CA ALA A 25 19.87 -63.95 -17.37
C ALA A 25 19.03 -62.71 -17.69
N GLY A 26 19.69 -61.55 -17.83
CA GLY A 26 19.03 -60.26 -17.93
C GLY A 26 18.13 -60.11 -19.15
N GLU A 27 16.90 -59.67 -18.90
CA GLU A 27 16.20 -58.74 -19.77
C GLU A 27 15.94 -57.48 -18.94
N ALA A 28 16.95 -56.61 -18.92
CA ALA A 28 16.69 -55.21 -18.69
C ALA A 28 15.77 -54.79 -19.84
N LYS A 29 14.47 -54.63 -19.54
CA LYS A 29 13.57 -53.91 -20.43
C LYS A 29 14.23 -52.57 -20.72
N ASP A 30 14.66 -52.38 -21.96
CA ASP A 30 15.11 -51.10 -22.49
C ASP A 30 13.98 -50.08 -22.29
N ILE A 31 14.01 -49.39 -21.14
CA ILE A 31 13.28 -48.15 -20.94
C ILE A 31 14.07 -47.11 -21.75
N PRO A 32 13.47 -46.43 -22.74
CA PRO A 32 14.16 -45.47 -23.57
C PRO A 32 14.92 -44.44 -22.72
N THR A 33 16.23 -44.41 -22.92
CA THR A 33 17.24 -43.69 -22.13
C THR A 33 17.31 -42.19 -22.46
N ASP A 34 16.17 -41.49 -22.53
CA ASP A 34 16.20 -40.01 -22.70
C ASP A 34 15.00 -39.25 -22.11
N PHE A 35 14.55 -39.61 -20.91
CA PHE A 35 13.67 -38.75 -20.11
C PHE A 35 14.48 -38.10 -18.98
N ILE A 36 15.24 -37.03 -19.31
CA ILE A 36 15.74 -36.13 -18.28
C ILE A 36 14.51 -35.57 -17.53
N SER A 37 14.42 -35.79 -16.21
CA SER A 37 13.33 -35.27 -15.38
C SER A 37 13.24 -33.73 -15.49
N LEU A 38 12.05 -33.15 -15.28
CA LEU A 38 11.91 -31.69 -15.27
C LEU A 38 12.87 -31.03 -14.26
N GLU A 39 13.07 -31.69 -13.12
CA GLU A 39 14.02 -31.26 -12.10
C GLU A 39 15.44 -31.14 -12.66
N LYS A 40 15.97 -32.19 -13.29
CA LYS A 40 17.34 -32.17 -13.82
C LYS A 40 17.49 -31.11 -14.91
N ARG A 41 16.48 -30.92 -15.77
CA ARG A 41 16.47 -29.81 -16.75
C ARG A 41 16.48 -28.44 -16.08
N TYR A 42 15.70 -28.26 -15.01
CA TYR A 42 15.66 -27.02 -14.24
C TYR A 42 16.98 -26.71 -13.54
N GLN A 43 17.62 -27.71 -12.93
CA GLN A 43 18.93 -27.52 -12.31
C GLN A 43 20.01 -27.17 -13.35
N GLN A 44 20.01 -27.81 -14.52
CA GLN A 44 20.90 -27.46 -15.62
C GLN A 44 20.66 -26.01 -16.12
N ALA A 45 19.40 -25.59 -16.23
CA ALA A 45 19.06 -24.22 -16.62
C ALA A 45 19.52 -23.19 -15.58
N LYS A 46 19.38 -23.49 -14.28
CA LYS A 46 19.91 -22.66 -13.19
C LYS A 46 21.44 -22.60 -13.20
N PHE A 47 22.11 -23.73 -13.46
CA PHE A 47 23.56 -23.75 -13.59
C PHE A 47 24.03 -22.82 -14.72
N TYR A 48 23.40 -22.92 -15.90
CA TYR A 48 23.71 -22.04 -17.02
C TYR A 48 23.42 -20.56 -16.72
N TYR A 49 22.33 -20.26 -16.01
CA TYR A 49 22.06 -18.91 -15.52
C TYR A 49 23.18 -18.40 -14.60
N ASN A 50 23.71 -19.25 -13.72
CA ASN A 50 24.83 -18.87 -12.85
C ASN A 50 26.12 -18.63 -13.67
N GLU A 51 26.40 -19.43 -14.70
CA GLU A 51 27.53 -19.20 -15.61
C GLU A 51 27.41 -17.85 -16.34
N LEU A 52 26.21 -17.48 -16.79
CA LEU A 52 25.95 -16.15 -17.36
C LEU A 52 26.20 -15.00 -16.38
N HIS A 53 26.13 -15.27 -15.07
CA HIS A 53 26.38 -14.28 -14.04
C HIS A 53 27.87 -14.15 -13.71
N THR A 54 28.59 -15.27 -13.64
CA THR A 54 29.99 -15.32 -13.19
C THR A 54 30.99 -15.17 -14.33
N ASN A 55 30.63 -15.57 -15.56
CA ASN A 55 31.51 -15.49 -16.72
C ASN A 55 31.17 -14.28 -17.60
N HIS A 56 31.97 -13.22 -17.45
CA HIS A 56 31.81 -11.98 -18.22
C HIS A 56 31.88 -12.17 -19.74
N SER A 57 32.67 -13.12 -20.24
CA SER A 57 32.78 -13.39 -21.68
C SER A 57 31.47 -13.97 -22.22
N LEU A 58 30.95 -14.99 -21.53
CA LEU A 58 29.67 -15.63 -21.88
C LEU A 58 28.51 -14.62 -21.83
N ALA A 59 28.49 -13.78 -20.79
CA ALA A 59 27.45 -12.79 -20.54
C ALA A 59 27.36 -11.67 -21.57
N ARG A 60 28.43 -11.40 -22.35
CA ARG A 60 28.45 -10.33 -23.37
C ARG A 60 27.55 -10.64 -24.56
N SER A 61 27.34 -11.91 -24.88
CA SER A 61 26.48 -12.31 -26.00
C SER A 61 25.02 -12.35 -25.58
N ARG A 62 24.17 -11.58 -26.25
CA ARG A 62 22.72 -11.60 -26.03
C ARG A 62 22.11 -12.96 -26.35
N ASP A 63 22.64 -13.67 -27.35
CA ASP A 63 22.13 -14.97 -27.77
C ASP A 63 22.31 -16.02 -26.67
N ASN A 64 23.39 -15.93 -25.88
CA ASN A 64 23.57 -16.81 -24.73
C ASN A 64 22.46 -16.62 -23.68
N TRP A 65 22.05 -15.39 -23.39
CA TRP A 65 20.91 -15.14 -22.51
C TRP A 65 19.60 -15.68 -23.10
N LEU A 66 19.36 -15.46 -24.40
CA LEU A 66 18.20 -16.01 -25.10
C LEU A 66 18.18 -17.54 -25.07
N ASN A 67 19.33 -18.20 -25.12
CA ASN A 67 19.43 -19.66 -25.01
C ASN A 67 18.90 -20.13 -23.64
N GLY A 68 19.34 -19.51 -22.55
CA GLY A 68 18.86 -19.86 -21.21
C GLY A 68 17.36 -19.56 -21.02
N ILE A 69 16.87 -18.44 -21.56
CA ILE A 69 15.43 -18.12 -21.59
C ILE A 69 14.65 -19.21 -22.33
N ARG A 70 15.10 -19.65 -23.50
CA ARG A 70 14.44 -20.74 -24.24
C ARG A 70 14.38 -22.03 -23.42
N THR A 71 15.41 -22.32 -22.63
CA THR A 71 15.44 -23.50 -21.75
C THR A 71 14.40 -23.41 -20.64
N PHE A 72 14.34 -22.31 -19.86
CA PHE A 72 13.31 -22.14 -18.82
C PHE A 72 11.90 -22.14 -19.42
N ARG A 73 11.70 -21.52 -20.59
CA ARG A 73 10.40 -21.54 -21.29
C ARG A 73 9.98 -22.96 -21.66
N LYS A 74 10.89 -23.79 -22.19
CA LYS A 74 10.59 -25.20 -22.50
C LYS A 74 10.21 -25.99 -21.24
N ILE A 75 10.86 -25.75 -20.11
CA ILE A 75 10.54 -26.40 -18.83
C ILE A 75 9.12 -26.06 -18.40
N TYR A 76 8.77 -24.76 -18.38
CA TYR A 76 7.41 -24.31 -18.07
C TYR A 76 6.36 -24.96 -19.00
N LEU A 77 6.59 -24.92 -20.32
CA LEU A 77 5.65 -25.48 -21.30
C LEU A 77 5.52 -27.01 -21.20
N SER A 78 6.55 -27.70 -20.72
CA SER A 78 6.52 -29.17 -20.54
C SER A 78 5.79 -29.58 -19.25
N GLY A 79 5.64 -28.68 -18.28
CA GLY A 79 4.93 -28.94 -17.04
C GLY A 79 4.34 -27.67 -16.41
N PRO A 80 3.28 -27.07 -16.99
CA PRO A 80 2.70 -25.82 -16.50
C PRO A 80 2.07 -25.90 -15.11
N LYS A 81 1.80 -27.12 -14.63
CA LYS A 81 1.28 -27.41 -13.27
C LYS A 81 2.31 -28.06 -12.35
N SER A 82 3.55 -28.19 -12.80
CA SER A 82 4.62 -28.80 -12.00
C SER A 82 5.18 -27.82 -10.98
N ASP A 83 5.89 -28.33 -9.97
CA ASP A 83 6.61 -27.52 -8.98
C ASP A 83 7.67 -26.59 -9.61
N PHE A 84 8.05 -26.85 -10.86
CA PHE A 84 9.01 -26.04 -11.63
C PHE A 84 8.34 -24.97 -12.50
N ALA A 85 7.01 -24.87 -12.51
CA ALA A 85 6.30 -23.89 -13.34
C ALA A 85 6.52 -22.45 -12.85
N ALA A 86 6.14 -22.14 -11.60
CA ALA A 86 6.34 -20.82 -11.01
C ALA A 86 7.83 -20.42 -10.95
N PRO A 87 8.76 -21.32 -10.52
CA PRO A 87 10.19 -21.01 -10.58
C PRO A 87 10.72 -20.74 -11.99
N SER A 88 10.24 -21.45 -13.01
CA SER A 88 10.66 -21.17 -14.40
C SER A 88 10.18 -19.81 -14.88
N LEU A 89 8.93 -19.42 -14.60
CA LEU A 89 8.42 -18.08 -14.93
C LEU A 89 9.18 -16.98 -14.20
N TYR A 90 9.45 -17.17 -12.90
CA TYR A 90 10.26 -16.22 -12.14
C TYR A 90 11.66 -16.06 -12.72
N MET A 91 12.31 -17.18 -13.09
CA MET A 91 13.61 -17.16 -13.74
C MET A 91 13.57 -16.47 -15.11
N LEU A 92 12.51 -16.63 -15.90
CA LEU A 92 12.31 -15.89 -17.15
C LEU A 92 12.27 -14.38 -16.89
N GLY A 93 11.47 -13.93 -15.92
CA GLY A 93 11.40 -12.53 -15.52
C GLY A 93 12.76 -11.97 -15.07
N ARG A 94 13.50 -12.77 -14.29
CA ARG A 94 14.86 -12.42 -13.83
C ARG A 94 15.85 -12.33 -14.97
N MET A 95 15.86 -13.29 -15.90
CA MET A 95 16.77 -13.27 -17.05
C MET A 95 16.51 -12.07 -17.95
N HIS A 96 15.24 -11.78 -18.26
CA HIS A 96 14.86 -10.60 -19.01
C HIS A 96 15.23 -9.29 -18.31
N THR A 97 15.09 -9.22 -16.98
CA THR A 97 15.58 -8.09 -16.18
C THR A 97 17.09 -7.87 -16.35
N GLN A 98 17.89 -8.94 -16.31
CA GLN A 98 19.34 -8.85 -16.49
C GLN A 98 19.71 -8.46 -17.94
N MET A 99 19.00 -9.00 -18.92
CA MET A 99 19.17 -8.61 -20.32
C MET A 99 18.86 -7.14 -20.54
N TYR A 100 17.77 -6.62 -19.99
CA TYR A 100 17.46 -5.19 -20.05
C TYR A 100 18.59 -4.35 -19.43
N ARG A 101 19.09 -4.73 -18.25
CA ARG A 101 20.21 -4.01 -17.59
C ARG A 101 21.48 -3.99 -18.43
N ARG A 102 21.72 -5.03 -19.22
CA ARG A 102 22.95 -5.20 -20.00
C ARG A 102 22.88 -4.62 -21.41
N PHE A 103 21.73 -4.77 -22.07
CA PHE A 103 21.55 -4.47 -23.49
C PHE A 103 20.55 -3.34 -23.74
N THR A 104 19.90 -2.83 -22.69
CA THR A 104 19.00 -1.66 -22.71
C THR A 104 17.89 -1.75 -23.76
N LYS A 105 17.40 -2.95 -24.07
CA LYS A 105 16.27 -3.15 -24.98
C LYS A 105 14.95 -3.17 -24.21
N ASP A 106 14.07 -2.22 -24.49
CA ASP A 106 12.78 -2.09 -23.79
C ASP A 106 11.90 -3.35 -23.86
N GLN A 107 11.99 -4.11 -24.95
CA GLN A 107 11.30 -5.40 -25.07
C GLN A 107 11.68 -6.35 -23.92
N ASP A 108 12.96 -6.39 -23.53
CA ASP A 108 13.40 -7.24 -22.41
C ASP A 108 12.79 -6.77 -21.09
N LEU A 109 12.57 -5.47 -20.90
CA LEU A 109 11.88 -4.96 -19.71
C LEU A 109 10.38 -5.31 -19.72
N GLN A 110 9.73 -5.24 -20.88
CA GLN A 110 8.31 -5.61 -21.02
C GLN A 110 8.08 -7.10 -20.76
N GLU A 111 8.94 -7.96 -21.30
CA GLU A 111 8.92 -9.40 -21.03
C GLU A 111 9.15 -9.68 -19.54
N ALA A 112 10.10 -8.98 -18.89
CA ALA A 112 10.32 -9.13 -17.46
C ALA A 112 9.05 -8.86 -16.64
N PHE A 113 8.34 -7.74 -16.93
CA PHE A 113 7.07 -7.43 -16.30
C PHE A 113 6.01 -8.52 -16.56
N SER A 114 5.91 -9.02 -17.80
CA SER A 114 4.93 -10.05 -18.13
C SER A 114 5.17 -11.33 -17.33
N TYR A 115 6.40 -11.85 -17.31
CA TYR A 115 6.69 -13.09 -16.60
C TYR A 115 6.53 -12.96 -15.09
N TYR A 116 6.94 -11.85 -14.48
CA TYR A 116 6.69 -11.66 -13.05
C TYR A 116 5.20 -11.54 -12.73
N ARG A 117 4.43 -10.85 -13.58
CA ARG A 117 2.96 -10.83 -13.44
C ARG A 117 2.40 -12.25 -13.52
N ASP A 118 2.82 -13.04 -14.51
CA ASP A 118 2.34 -14.41 -14.68
C ASP A 118 2.62 -15.29 -13.44
N VAL A 119 3.76 -15.11 -12.75
CA VAL A 119 3.99 -15.78 -11.46
C VAL A 119 2.91 -15.41 -10.45
N SER A 120 2.68 -14.11 -10.24
CA SER A 120 1.73 -13.63 -9.23
C SER A 120 0.25 -13.90 -9.55
N GLU A 121 -0.12 -13.99 -10.84
CA GLU A 121 -1.51 -14.24 -11.25
C GLU A 121 -1.84 -15.72 -11.42
N LEU A 122 -0.88 -16.53 -11.92
CA LEU A 122 -1.11 -17.95 -12.17
C LEU A 122 -0.78 -18.83 -10.96
N PHE A 123 0.08 -18.34 -10.06
CA PHE A 123 0.52 -19.07 -8.88
C PHE A 123 0.42 -18.22 -7.60
N PRO A 124 -0.76 -17.66 -7.27
CA PRO A 124 -0.93 -16.72 -6.16
C PRO A 124 -0.58 -17.33 -4.78
N ASP A 125 -0.69 -18.66 -4.62
CA ASP A 125 -0.35 -19.36 -3.37
C ASP A 125 1.13 -19.77 -3.29
N ASN A 126 1.91 -19.57 -4.36
CA ASN A 126 3.32 -19.94 -4.38
C ASN A 126 4.18 -18.84 -3.72
N SER A 127 5.22 -19.26 -2.99
CA SER A 127 6.14 -18.35 -2.31
C SER A 127 6.95 -17.44 -3.25
N LEU A 128 6.90 -17.64 -4.56
CA LEU A 128 7.56 -16.75 -5.53
C LEU A 128 6.64 -15.62 -6.02
N ALA A 129 5.34 -15.64 -5.66
CA ALA A 129 4.39 -14.63 -6.11
C ALA A 129 4.65 -13.25 -5.50
N ASP A 130 4.98 -13.18 -4.21
CA ASP A 130 5.38 -11.94 -3.54
C ASP A 130 6.78 -11.49 -3.97
N ASP A 131 7.73 -12.41 -4.17
CA ASP A 131 9.02 -12.15 -4.83
C ASP A 131 8.85 -11.48 -6.20
N ALA A 132 7.93 -11.99 -7.02
CA ALA A 132 7.65 -11.45 -8.34
C ALA A 132 7.01 -10.06 -8.27
N LEU A 133 6.05 -9.86 -7.37
CA LEU A 133 5.46 -8.53 -7.11
C LEU A 133 6.52 -7.54 -6.61
N TYR A 134 7.45 -7.99 -5.76
CA TYR A 134 8.53 -7.15 -5.24
C TYR A 134 9.51 -6.77 -6.35
N ALA A 135 9.82 -7.70 -7.26
CA ALA A 135 10.62 -7.44 -8.45
C ALA A 135 9.94 -6.39 -9.37
N VAL A 136 8.63 -6.52 -9.62
CA VAL A 136 7.83 -5.55 -10.38
C VAL A 136 7.87 -4.16 -9.73
N GLY A 137 7.66 -4.09 -8.41
CA GLY A 137 7.74 -2.83 -7.66
C GLY A 137 9.11 -2.14 -7.81
N ASN A 138 10.19 -2.92 -7.74
CA ASN A 138 11.54 -2.40 -7.92
C ASN A 138 11.83 -1.95 -9.36
N LEU A 139 11.27 -2.64 -10.37
CA LEU A 139 11.41 -2.22 -11.76
C LEU A 139 10.69 -0.89 -12.01
N TYR A 140 9.47 -0.72 -11.49
CA TYR A 140 8.76 0.55 -11.59
C TYR A 140 9.51 1.68 -10.90
N LEU A 141 9.99 1.45 -9.67
CA LEU A 141 10.70 2.47 -8.89
C LEU A 141 12.03 2.85 -9.54
N ASN A 142 12.87 1.86 -9.86
CA ASN A 142 14.28 2.09 -10.21
C ASN A 142 14.56 2.16 -11.71
N ARG A 143 13.61 1.74 -12.57
CA ARG A 143 13.81 1.74 -14.04
C ARG A 143 12.81 2.61 -14.77
N LYS A 144 11.54 2.64 -14.34
CA LYS A 144 10.53 3.50 -14.93
C LYS A 144 10.33 4.83 -14.18
N ASN A 145 11.01 5.03 -13.04
CA ASN A 145 10.86 6.20 -12.18
C ASN A 145 9.38 6.49 -11.87
N ASN A 146 8.61 5.43 -11.62
CA ASN A 146 7.17 5.51 -11.39
C ASN A 146 6.85 4.98 -9.97
N PRO A 147 6.97 5.84 -8.95
CA PRO A 147 6.76 5.43 -7.55
C PRO A 147 5.30 5.04 -7.27
N GLN A 148 4.33 5.53 -8.05
CA GLN A 148 2.92 5.17 -7.90
C GLN A 148 2.65 3.71 -8.28
N GLU A 149 3.15 3.25 -9.44
CA GLU A 149 3.01 1.85 -9.85
C GLU A 149 3.85 0.91 -8.96
N ALA A 150 5.00 1.38 -8.50
CA ALA A 150 5.79 0.64 -7.50
C ALA A 150 4.99 0.42 -6.21
N ALA A 151 4.34 1.47 -5.69
CA ALA A 151 3.52 1.37 -4.49
C ALA A 151 2.35 0.39 -4.64
N LYS A 152 1.69 0.33 -5.81
CA LYS A 152 0.62 -0.65 -6.07
C LYS A 152 1.12 -2.08 -5.92
N SER A 153 2.30 -2.37 -6.47
CA SER A 153 2.92 -3.71 -6.40
C SER A 153 3.25 -4.10 -4.96
N TYR A 154 3.92 -3.21 -4.21
CA TYR A 154 4.23 -3.46 -2.79
C TYR A 154 2.97 -3.55 -1.92
N THR A 155 1.93 -2.78 -2.23
CA THR A 155 0.64 -2.81 -1.50
C THR A 155 -0.03 -4.18 -1.64
N ARG A 156 0.05 -4.80 -2.82
CA ARG A 156 -0.49 -6.14 -3.05
C ARG A 156 0.21 -7.19 -2.18
N ILE A 157 1.52 -7.07 -1.99
CA ILE A 157 2.28 -7.94 -1.05
C ILE A 157 1.72 -7.84 0.37
N ILE A 158 1.49 -6.61 0.86
CA ILE A 158 0.94 -6.41 2.20
C ILE A 158 -0.48 -6.96 2.34
N ALA A 159 -1.29 -6.86 1.29
CA ALA A 159 -2.68 -7.31 1.30
C ALA A 159 -2.79 -8.84 1.27
N ASP A 160 -2.06 -9.47 0.34
CA ASP A 160 -2.26 -10.87 -0.05
C ASP A 160 -1.27 -11.81 0.65
N PHE A 161 -0.06 -11.33 1.01
CA PHE A 161 1.07 -12.16 1.49
C PHE A 161 1.53 -11.77 2.89
N LYS A 162 0.63 -11.81 3.88
CA LYS A 162 0.89 -11.35 5.26
C LYS A 162 2.02 -12.10 5.98
N ASN A 163 2.27 -13.34 5.59
CA ASN A 163 3.32 -14.20 6.14
C ASN A 163 4.44 -14.47 5.12
N GLY A 164 4.45 -13.77 3.98
CA GLY A 164 5.45 -13.92 2.93
C GLY A 164 6.78 -13.28 3.32
N ASP A 165 7.88 -13.77 2.77
CA ASP A 165 9.23 -13.30 3.08
C ASP A 165 9.50 -11.90 2.51
N MET A 166 8.72 -11.45 1.52
CA MET A 166 8.80 -10.09 0.98
C MET A 166 7.96 -9.07 1.75
N TYR A 167 7.15 -9.49 2.75
CA TYR A 167 6.25 -8.57 3.47
C TYR A 167 7.00 -7.41 4.13
N VAL A 168 8.10 -7.70 4.83
CA VAL A 168 8.88 -6.68 5.56
C VAL A 168 9.53 -5.71 4.56
N GLN A 169 10.18 -6.23 3.52
CA GLN A 169 10.80 -5.43 2.47
C GLN A 169 9.78 -4.52 1.76
N ALA A 170 8.61 -5.06 1.43
CA ALA A 170 7.53 -4.29 0.79
C ALA A 170 7.01 -3.18 1.71
N SER A 171 6.83 -3.48 3.00
CA SER A 171 6.46 -2.50 4.03
C SER A 171 7.48 -1.35 4.09
N ASP A 172 8.77 -1.67 4.12
CA ASP A 172 9.81 -0.65 4.21
C ASP A 172 9.92 0.19 2.93
N LYS A 173 9.71 -0.42 1.76
CA LYS A 173 9.56 0.33 0.51
C LYS A 173 8.36 1.28 0.54
N LEU A 174 7.21 0.85 1.06
CA LEU A 174 6.03 1.71 1.19
C LEU A 174 6.26 2.87 2.17
N LYS A 175 6.95 2.64 3.30
CA LYS A 175 7.36 3.72 4.22
C LYS A 175 8.29 4.73 3.53
N TYR A 176 9.27 4.24 2.78
CA TYR A 176 10.14 5.09 1.97
C TYR A 176 9.34 5.91 0.95
N LEU A 177 8.42 5.28 0.21
CA LEU A 177 7.57 5.96 -0.76
C LEU A 177 6.63 6.98 -0.12
N SER A 178 6.14 6.72 1.09
CA SER A 178 5.36 7.69 1.85
C SER A 178 6.17 8.90 2.25
N LYS A 179 7.40 8.68 2.74
CA LYS A 179 8.29 9.75 3.18
C LYS A 179 8.78 10.62 2.02
N GLU A 180 9.31 10.00 0.96
CA GLU A 180 10.02 10.71 -0.11
C GLU A 180 9.10 11.14 -1.26
N HIS A 181 7.98 10.44 -1.46
CA HIS A 181 7.07 10.70 -2.59
C HIS A 181 5.64 11.06 -2.16
N GLY A 182 5.35 11.15 -0.85
CA GLY A 182 4.02 11.51 -0.35
C GLY A 182 2.94 10.48 -0.71
N ILE A 183 3.32 9.23 -0.97
CA ILE A 183 2.37 8.16 -1.30
C ILE A 183 1.76 7.62 0.01
N PRO A 184 0.43 7.56 0.16
CA PRO A 184 -0.17 7.09 1.40
C PRO A 184 0.15 5.61 1.66
N LEU A 185 0.42 5.26 2.92
CA LEU A 185 0.56 3.86 3.33
C LEU A 185 -0.77 3.10 3.17
N PRO A 186 -0.73 1.82 2.81
CA PRO A 186 -1.92 0.97 2.79
C PRO A 186 -2.58 0.87 4.16
N ALA A 187 -3.92 0.84 4.18
CA ALA A 187 -4.68 0.71 5.42
C ALA A 187 -4.31 -0.55 6.23
N ALA A 188 -3.92 -1.63 5.57
CA ALA A 188 -3.47 -2.87 6.22
C ALA A 188 -2.20 -2.68 7.09
N MET A 189 -1.35 -1.70 6.77
CA MET A 189 -0.17 -1.36 7.56
C MET A 189 -0.49 -0.46 8.76
N LEU A 190 -1.64 0.21 8.72
CA LEU A 190 -2.08 1.10 9.79
C LEU A 190 -2.82 0.24 10.80
N LYS A 191 -2.18 -0.06 11.94
CA LYS A 191 -2.82 -0.82 13.03
C LYS A 191 -4.21 -0.23 13.30
N ARG A 192 -5.25 -1.06 13.35
CA ARG A 192 -6.65 -0.60 13.55
C ARG A 192 -6.82 0.23 14.83
N THR A 193 -6.04 -0.09 15.87
CA THR A 193 -5.93 0.65 17.13
C THR A 193 -5.28 2.03 16.97
N TYR A 194 -4.38 2.17 15.99
CA TYR A 194 -3.67 3.41 15.71
C TYR A 194 -4.57 4.41 14.98
N LEU A 195 -5.33 3.98 13.97
CA LEU A 195 -6.33 4.82 13.31
C LEU A 195 -7.48 5.24 14.24
N GLN A 196 -7.86 4.41 15.21
CA GLN A 196 -8.86 4.77 16.22
C GLN A 196 -8.36 5.85 17.20
N ASN A 197 -7.05 5.97 17.38
CA ASN A 197 -6.44 7.02 18.20
C ASN A 197 -6.19 8.32 17.43
N LEU A 198 -6.32 8.31 16.08
CA LEU A 198 -6.18 9.54 15.30
C LEU A 198 -7.41 10.42 15.47
N THR A 199 -7.18 11.72 15.53
CA THR A 199 -8.26 12.69 15.53
C THR A 199 -8.85 12.77 14.12
N ASN A 200 -10.15 12.53 14.00
CA ASN A 200 -10.85 12.65 12.72
C ASN A 200 -11.00 14.13 12.37
N VAL A 201 -10.39 14.57 11.27
CA VAL A 201 -10.72 15.83 10.62
C VAL A 201 -12.01 15.62 9.84
N LEU A 202 -13.01 16.42 10.17
CA LEU A 202 -14.36 16.32 9.65
C LEU A 202 -14.54 17.23 8.43
N PRO A 203 -15.68 17.13 7.72
CA PRO A 203 -15.95 17.96 6.55
C PRO A 203 -15.79 19.44 6.85
N VAL A 204 -15.10 20.13 5.95
CA VAL A 204 -14.92 21.58 6.04
C VAL A 204 -16.27 22.25 5.79
N LYS A 205 -16.62 23.20 6.67
CA LYS A 205 -17.73 24.12 6.48
C LYS A 205 -17.18 25.49 6.13
N TYR A 206 -17.92 26.26 5.34
CA TYR A 206 -17.53 27.63 5.03
C TYR A 206 -18.74 28.56 4.95
N TRP A 207 -18.47 29.84 5.16
CA TRP A 207 -19.39 30.95 4.93
C TRP A 207 -18.62 32.03 4.20
N SER A 208 -19.17 32.54 3.11
CA SER A 208 -18.49 33.51 2.26
C SER A 208 -19.39 34.72 1.95
N SER A 209 -18.74 35.87 1.78
CA SER A 209 -19.25 37.11 1.22
C SER A 209 -18.18 37.75 0.33
N ASN A 210 -18.51 38.84 -0.35
CA ASN A 210 -17.60 39.53 -1.29
C ASN A 210 -16.27 40.00 -0.69
N ASN A 211 -16.14 40.10 0.64
CA ASN A 211 -14.92 40.58 1.29
C ASN A 211 -14.51 39.76 2.52
N TYR A 212 -15.17 38.64 2.78
CA TYR A 212 -14.91 37.83 3.95
C TYR A 212 -15.29 36.37 3.72
N THR A 213 -14.37 35.46 4.01
CA THR A 213 -14.63 34.02 3.98
C THR A 213 -14.17 33.39 5.29
N ARG A 214 -15.08 32.71 5.97
CA ARG A 214 -14.79 31.90 7.15
C ARG A 214 -14.79 30.44 6.78
N VAL A 215 -13.68 29.77 7.00
CA VAL A 215 -13.54 28.32 6.88
C VAL A 215 -13.49 27.71 8.29
N VAL A 216 -14.29 26.68 8.53
CA VAL A 216 -14.35 25.96 9.81
C VAL A 216 -14.04 24.49 9.57
N ILE A 217 -12.96 24.05 10.20
CA ILE A 217 -12.46 22.69 10.14
C ILE A 217 -12.75 22.05 11.50
N ASN A 218 -13.76 21.18 11.54
CA ASN A 218 -14.10 20.46 12.78
C ASN A 218 -13.17 19.25 12.95
N ALA A 219 -12.91 18.88 14.19
CA ALA A 219 -12.18 17.66 14.52
C ALA A 219 -12.90 16.89 15.63
N SER A 220 -12.73 15.57 15.69
CA SER A 220 -13.32 14.73 16.75
C SER A 220 -12.67 14.90 18.11
N GLY A 221 -11.57 15.65 18.19
CA GLY A 221 -10.82 15.93 19.41
C GLY A 221 -9.79 17.04 19.19
N PRO A 222 -9.10 17.48 20.25
CA PRO A 222 -8.00 18.43 20.13
C PRO A 222 -6.88 17.91 19.23
N VAL A 223 -6.45 18.73 18.27
CA VAL A 223 -5.41 18.35 17.30
C VAL A 223 -4.43 19.49 17.09
N ARG A 224 -3.13 19.15 17.09
CA ARG A 224 -2.07 20.11 16.75
C ARG A 224 -2.04 20.32 15.24
N TYR A 225 -1.83 21.55 14.80
CA TYR A 225 -1.65 21.86 13.39
C TYR A 225 -0.51 22.87 13.18
N ASN A 226 0.09 22.84 12.00
CA ASN A 226 1.02 23.84 11.54
C ASN A 226 0.47 24.49 10.27
N GLU A 227 0.51 25.82 10.19
CA GLU A 227 0.15 26.58 9.01
C GLU A 227 1.37 26.97 8.16
N ARG A 228 1.15 27.11 6.86
CA ARG A 228 2.11 27.77 5.97
C ARG A 228 1.42 28.46 4.82
N LEU A 229 1.81 29.70 4.58
CA LEU A 229 1.45 30.45 3.39
C LEU A 229 2.53 30.24 2.31
N LEU A 230 2.09 29.84 1.13
CA LEU A 230 2.90 29.73 -0.08
C LEU A 230 2.48 30.80 -1.06
N GLU A 231 3.45 31.59 -1.52
CA GLU A 231 3.22 32.58 -2.55
C GLU A 231 2.92 31.95 -3.92
N LYS A 232 2.30 32.74 -4.79
CA LYS A 232 1.98 32.32 -6.17
C LYS A 232 3.26 31.92 -6.89
N ASN A 233 3.24 30.78 -7.58
CA ASN A 233 4.37 30.30 -8.37
C ASN A 233 3.87 29.72 -9.71
N GLY A 234 4.11 30.45 -10.80
CA GLY A 234 3.64 30.09 -12.13
C GLY A 234 2.12 29.93 -12.17
N THR A 235 1.66 28.74 -12.55
CA THR A 235 0.24 28.37 -12.60
C THR A 235 -0.35 27.99 -11.24
N LYS A 236 0.48 27.77 -10.22
CA LYS A 236 0.01 27.42 -8.87
C LYS A 236 -0.45 28.70 -8.15
N PRO A 237 -1.71 28.76 -7.68
CA PRO A 237 -2.20 29.91 -6.95
C PRO A 237 -1.43 30.07 -5.63
N ARG A 238 -1.57 31.26 -5.02
CA ARG A 238 -1.20 31.48 -3.63
C ARG A 238 -1.99 30.49 -2.77
N ARG A 239 -1.38 29.91 -1.75
CA ARG A 239 -1.99 28.80 -0.98
C ARG A 239 -1.70 28.95 0.49
N LEU A 240 -2.74 28.86 1.31
CA LEU A 240 -2.60 28.67 2.74
C LEU A 240 -2.91 27.21 3.05
N TYR A 241 -1.97 26.47 3.64
CA TYR A 241 -2.24 25.10 4.09
C TYR A 241 -2.08 24.94 5.59
N LEU A 242 -2.85 24.01 6.15
CA LEU A 242 -2.79 23.58 7.53
C LEU A 242 -2.57 22.07 7.57
N ASP A 243 -1.56 21.63 8.32
CA ASP A 243 -1.20 20.23 8.52
C ASP A 243 -1.54 19.76 9.91
N PHE A 244 -2.64 19.02 10.04
CA PHE A 244 -3.16 18.47 11.28
C PHE A 244 -2.41 17.19 11.62
N GLN A 245 -1.70 17.15 12.74
CA GLN A 245 -0.90 16.01 13.18
C GLN A 245 -1.77 14.93 13.84
N GLU A 246 -1.31 13.68 13.82
CA GLU A 246 -2.02 12.53 14.42
C GLU A 246 -3.51 12.50 14.03
N SER A 247 -3.78 12.74 12.75
CA SER A 247 -5.13 12.95 12.25
C SER A 247 -5.45 12.16 10.99
N TYR A 248 -6.75 11.90 10.83
CA TYR A 248 -7.30 11.12 9.74
C TYR A 248 -8.47 11.85 9.08
N ILE A 249 -8.61 11.71 7.75
CA ILE A 249 -9.80 12.16 7.03
C ILE A 249 -10.37 11.04 6.16
N ASP A 250 -11.67 10.81 6.32
CA ASP A 250 -12.43 9.84 5.53
C ASP A 250 -12.33 10.16 4.02
N PRO A 251 -12.01 9.18 3.15
CA PRO A 251 -11.92 9.37 1.71
C PRO A 251 -13.09 10.13 1.08
N LYS A 252 -14.32 9.97 1.57
CA LYS A 252 -15.49 10.66 1.00
C LYS A 252 -15.46 12.18 1.17
N TYR A 253 -14.60 12.70 2.05
CA TYR A 253 -14.45 14.14 2.32
C TYR A 253 -13.20 14.75 1.67
N ARG A 254 -12.56 14.04 0.73
CA ARG A 254 -11.33 14.51 0.06
C ARG A 254 -11.58 15.23 -1.27
N SER A 255 -12.82 15.26 -1.73
CA SER A 255 -13.21 16.00 -2.94
C SER A 255 -13.02 17.51 -2.70
N PRO A 256 -12.38 18.25 -3.62
CA PRO A 256 -12.28 19.69 -3.54
C PRO A 256 -13.65 20.37 -3.48
N ILE A 257 -13.75 21.42 -2.66
CA ILE A 257 -14.94 22.25 -2.52
C ILE A 257 -14.69 23.56 -3.26
N PRO A 258 -15.33 23.82 -4.40
CA PRO A 258 -15.23 25.12 -5.07
C PRO A 258 -15.89 26.20 -4.22
N ILE A 259 -15.26 27.37 -4.14
CA ILE A 259 -15.76 28.53 -3.40
C ILE A 259 -16.05 29.69 -4.36
N GLU A 260 -15.08 30.02 -5.22
CA GLU A 260 -15.20 30.98 -6.33
C GLU A 260 -15.80 32.34 -5.93
N ASP A 261 -15.46 32.83 -4.73
CA ASP A 261 -16.01 34.06 -4.14
C ASP A 261 -15.15 35.31 -4.40
N GLY A 262 -14.10 35.17 -5.22
CA GLY A 262 -13.09 36.20 -5.48
C GLY A 262 -11.98 36.29 -4.42
N LEU A 263 -12.11 35.59 -3.29
CA LEU A 263 -11.07 35.45 -2.28
C LEU A 263 -10.38 34.09 -2.35
N LEU A 264 -11.18 33.03 -2.39
CA LEU A 264 -10.75 31.64 -2.47
C LEU A 264 -11.32 30.99 -3.74
N LYS A 265 -10.48 30.24 -4.44
CA LYS A 265 -10.91 29.42 -5.58
C LYS A 265 -11.61 28.16 -5.09
N GLN A 266 -10.94 27.42 -4.20
CA GLN A 266 -11.42 26.16 -3.66
C GLN A 266 -10.72 25.82 -2.34
N ILE A 267 -11.32 24.90 -1.61
CA ILE A 267 -10.73 24.25 -0.44
C ILE A 267 -10.45 22.79 -0.82
N ARG A 268 -9.24 22.33 -0.55
CA ARG A 268 -8.83 20.94 -0.75
C ARG A 268 -8.49 20.30 0.57
N THR A 269 -8.91 19.06 0.74
CA THR A 269 -8.68 18.27 1.94
C THR A 269 -8.12 16.92 1.53
N GLY A 270 -7.08 16.45 2.20
CA GLY A 270 -6.48 15.18 1.86
C GLY A 270 -5.61 14.62 2.96
N GLN A 271 -5.47 13.31 2.97
CA GLN A 271 -4.48 12.64 3.79
C GLN A 271 -3.09 12.87 3.16
N PHE A 272 -2.27 13.74 3.75
CA PHE A 272 -0.94 14.10 3.25
C PHE A 272 0.10 13.04 3.61
N THR A 273 0.06 12.56 4.84
CA THR A 273 0.77 11.36 5.30
C THR A 273 -0.22 10.50 6.09
N PRO A 274 0.09 9.24 6.47
CA PRO A 274 -0.83 8.40 7.25
C PRO A 274 -1.33 9.03 8.56
N GLU A 275 -0.57 10.00 9.09
CA GLU A 275 -0.83 10.66 10.37
C GLU A 275 -1.11 12.16 10.20
N VAL A 276 -1.08 12.67 8.98
CA VAL A 276 -1.26 14.10 8.71
C VAL A 276 -2.35 14.34 7.69
N VAL A 277 -3.41 15.01 8.12
CA VAL A 277 -4.40 15.61 7.21
C VAL A 277 -3.92 16.99 6.82
N ARG A 278 -3.89 17.26 5.52
CA ARG A 278 -3.64 18.60 4.98
C ARG A 278 -4.92 19.21 4.45
N VAL A 279 -5.21 20.42 4.91
CA VAL A 279 -6.25 21.29 4.36
C VAL A 279 -5.56 22.44 3.62
N VAL A 280 -5.96 22.71 2.38
CA VAL A 280 -5.38 23.74 1.53
C VAL A 280 -6.48 24.68 1.04
N LEU A 281 -6.30 25.97 1.30
CA LEU A 281 -7.08 27.04 0.70
C LEU A 281 -6.32 27.55 -0.52
N ASP A 282 -6.86 27.31 -1.72
CA ASP A 282 -6.32 27.90 -2.94
C ASP A 282 -6.84 29.34 -3.04
N ILE A 283 -5.95 30.31 -2.90
CA ILE A 283 -6.27 31.72 -2.78
C ILE A 283 -6.31 32.38 -4.16
N GLU A 284 -7.36 33.17 -4.39
CA GLU A 284 -7.47 34.08 -5.51
C GLU A 284 -6.93 35.47 -5.13
N SER A 285 -7.49 36.10 -4.09
CA SER A 285 -7.05 37.41 -3.59
C SER A 285 -7.39 37.58 -2.11
N ILE A 286 -6.42 37.93 -1.27
CA ILE A 286 -6.65 38.20 0.16
C ILE A 286 -5.76 39.35 0.62
N SER A 287 -6.27 40.18 1.53
CA SER A 287 -5.49 41.20 2.23
C SER A 287 -4.85 40.65 3.50
N ASP A 288 -5.61 39.86 4.28
CA ASP A 288 -5.19 39.31 5.57
C ASP A 288 -5.94 37.99 5.87
N TYR A 289 -5.38 37.21 6.80
CA TYR A 289 -6.05 36.03 7.34
C TYR A 289 -5.75 35.84 8.83
N LYS A 290 -6.69 35.23 9.55
CA LYS A 290 -6.53 34.88 10.96
C LYS A 290 -6.93 33.43 11.19
N ILE A 291 -6.05 32.68 11.84
CA ILE A 291 -6.31 31.30 12.26
C ILE A 291 -6.41 31.26 13.78
N PHE A 292 -7.43 30.57 14.29
CA PHE A 292 -7.57 30.32 15.72
C PHE A 292 -8.39 29.05 15.97
N SER A 293 -8.25 28.47 17.15
CA SER A 293 -8.96 27.25 17.54
C SER A 293 -9.96 27.52 18.66
N LEU A 294 -11.09 26.82 18.63
CA LEU A 294 -12.08 26.78 19.71
C LEU A 294 -12.18 25.35 20.23
N PRO A 295 -12.18 25.11 21.56
CA PRO A 295 -12.02 23.77 22.12
C PRO A 295 -13.31 22.92 22.20
N ASP A 296 -14.50 23.54 22.21
CA ASP A 296 -15.76 22.83 22.46
C ASP A 296 -16.88 23.20 21.45
N PRO A 297 -17.29 22.29 20.55
CA PRO A 297 -16.46 21.19 20.03
C PRO A 297 -15.18 21.73 19.36
N PHE A 298 -14.10 20.93 19.34
CA PHE A 298 -12.82 21.35 18.78
C PHE A 298 -12.95 21.72 17.30
N ARG A 299 -12.61 22.96 16.97
CA ARG A 299 -12.65 23.48 15.60
C ARG A 299 -11.57 24.50 15.36
N VAL A 300 -10.93 24.41 14.20
CA VAL A 300 -10.01 25.42 13.68
C VAL A 300 -10.79 26.34 12.75
N ILE A 301 -10.72 27.64 13.01
CA ILE A 301 -11.37 28.68 12.24
C ILE A 301 -10.30 29.46 11.50
N ILE A 302 -10.51 29.60 10.18
CA ILE A 302 -9.70 30.44 9.30
C ILE A 302 -10.61 31.54 8.78
N ASP A 303 -10.33 32.76 9.21
CA ASP A 303 -10.97 33.96 8.68
C ASP A 303 -10.07 34.55 7.60
N VAL A 304 -10.62 34.72 6.41
CA VAL A 304 -9.96 35.31 5.24
C VAL A 304 -10.66 36.62 4.90
N ARG A 305 -9.89 37.68 4.67
CA ARG A 305 -10.42 39.02 4.34
C ARG A 305 -9.91 39.50 3.00
N GLY A 306 -10.80 40.14 2.24
CA GLY A 306 -10.46 40.88 1.03
C GLY A 306 -10.00 42.31 1.34
N GLU A 307 -9.53 43.02 0.33
CA GLU A 307 -9.28 44.45 0.46
C GLU A 307 -10.61 45.20 0.65
N ALA A 308 -10.62 46.17 1.58
CA ALA A 308 -11.78 47.03 1.77
C ALA A 308 -11.94 47.92 0.54
N LYS A 309 -12.82 47.55 -0.40
CA LYS A 309 -13.31 48.50 -1.39
C LYS A 309 -14.03 49.61 -0.62
N ILE A 310 -13.57 50.86 -0.75
CA ILE A 310 -14.23 52.03 -0.17
C ILE A 310 -15.68 52.02 -0.69
N ALA A 311 -16.60 51.60 0.17
CA ALA A 311 -18.02 51.67 -0.12
C ALA A 311 -18.43 53.14 -0.02
N THR A 312 -18.81 53.74 -1.15
CA THR A 312 -19.65 54.94 -1.15
C THR A 312 -20.87 54.66 -0.27
N LYS A 313 -21.03 55.47 0.78
CA LYS A 313 -22.11 55.33 1.77
C LYS A 313 -23.47 55.30 1.07
N GLN A 314 -24.18 54.18 1.18
CA GLN A 314 -25.64 54.16 1.18
C GLN A 314 -26.13 53.63 2.53
N PRO A 315 -27.18 54.23 3.13
CA PRO A 315 -27.64 53.86 4.47
C PRO A 315 -28.58 52.63 4.44
N GLY A 316 -28.32 51.69 5.35
CA GLY A 316 -29.39 50.90 5.99
C GLY A 316 -29.44 49.38 5.70
N LYS A 317 -28.83 48.58 6.59
CA LYS A 317 -29.51 47.52 7.38
C LYS A 317 -28.54 46.95 8.41
N VAL A 318 -28.93 46.98 9.67
CA VAL A 318 -28.13 46.59 10.84
C VAL A 318 -28.03 45.05 10.91
N PRO A 319 -26.83 44.44 11.03
CA PRO A 319 -26.69 43.01 11.31
C PRO A 319 -26.94 42.71 12.81
N PRO A 320 -27.33 41.47 13.18
CA PRO A 320 -27.65 41.13 14.58
C PRO A 320 -26.40 41.21 15.47
N LYS A 321 -26.53 41.87 16.62
CA LYS A 321 -25.52 41.92 17.68
C LYS A 321 -25.27 40.53 18.26
N VAL A 322 -24.04 40.04 18.19
CA VAL A 322 -23.54 38.95 19.04
C VAL A 322 -23.14 39.54 20.41
N PRO A 323 -23.44 38.90 21.55
CA PRO A 323 -23.23 39.50 22.88
C PRO A 323 -21.75 39.69 23.21
N VAL A 324 -21.42 40.90 23.66
CA VAL A 324 -20.12 41.23 24.26
C VAL A 324 -20.10 40.67 25.68
N HIS A 325 -19.12 39.82 25.97
CA HIS A 325 -18.82 39.35 27.32
C HIS A 325 -18.28 40.54 28.14
N VAL A 326 -19.04 40.96 29.13
CA VAL A 326 -18.67 42.03 30.08
C VAL A 326 -17.67 41.47 31.08
N LYS A 327 -16.52 42.15 31.22
CA LYS A 327 -15.61 41.99 32.35
C LYS A 327 -16.32 42.45 33.64
N SER A 328 -16.36 41.63 34.67
CA SER A 328 -16.69 42.05 36.04
C SER A 328 -15.50 41.80 36.97
N GLN A 329 -14.96 42.89 37.53
CA GLN A 329 -14.06 42.88 38.69
C GLN A 329 -14.88 42.91 40.00
N GLN A 330 -14.46 42.04 40.93
CA GLN A 330 -14.40 42.15 42.40
C GLN A 330 -15.63 42.61 43.22
N GLN A 331 -16.06 41.78 44.21
CA GLN A 331 -15.60 41.91 45.60
C GLN A 331 -16.10 40.80 46.56
N LYS A 332 -15.20 40.47 47.50
CA LYS A 332 -15.31 39.72 48.77
C LYS A 332 -16.71 39.60 49.42
N LYS A 333 -16.99 38.39 49.93
CA LYS A 333 -17.35 38.13 51.34
C LYS A 333 -17.29 36.63 51.66
N THR A 334 -16.38 36.23 52.55
CA THR A 334 -16.48 35.10 53.49
C THR A 334 -17.33 35.54 54.71
N PRO A 335 -17.92 34.66 55.56
CA PRO A 335 -17.29 33.43 56.05
C PRO A 335 -18.18 32.21 56.41
N LYS A 336 -17.48 31.06 56.62
CA LYS A 336 -17.71 29.97 57.61
C LYS A 336 -19.03 29.17 57.52
N THR A 337 -19.16 27.89 57.87
CA THR A 337 -18.32 26.71 58.15
C THR A 337 -19.36 25.57 58.17
N ASP A 338 -19.04 24.39 57.67
CA ASP A 338 -19.17 23.12 58.41
C ASP A 338 -19.03 21.92 57.45
N ASN A 339 -17.99 21.14 57.71
CA ASN A 339 -17.82 19.73 57.40
C ASN A 339 -18.30 18.96 58.67
N PRO A 340 -18.43 17.61 58.72
CA PRO A 340 -17.84 16.59 57.84
C PRO A 340 -18.71 15.33 57.61
N SER A 341 -18.17 14.35 56.87
CA SER A 341 -18.12 12.90 57.21
C SER A 341 -18.17 12.03 55.93
N LYS A 342 -17.04 11.39 55.56
CA LYS A 342 -16.71 9.92 55.63
C LYS A 342 -17.56 9.03 54.69
N SER A 343 -17.10 7.97 54.05
CA SER A 343 -16.10 6.92 54.32
C SER A 343 -15.91 6.13 52.99
N THR A 344 -14.70 5.92 52.46
CA THR A 344 -13.80 4.73 52.61
C THR A 344 -14.39 3.34 52.30
N LYS A 345 -13.73 2.63 51.36
CA LYS A 345 -13.19 1.23 51.42
C LYS A 345 -12.71 0.86 49.99
N ASP A 346 -11.42 0.74 49.72
CA ASP A 346 -10.48 -0.38 49.99
C ASP A 346 -10.86 -1.69 49.28
N ILE A 347 -9.93 -2.20 48.45
CA ILE A 347 -9.35 -3.55 48.53
C ILE A 347 -8.04 -3.56 47.72
N ALA A 348 -6.98 -4.04 48.38
CA ALA A 348 -5.66 -4.37 47.85
C ALA A 348 -5.44 -5.88 48.03
N THR A 349 -4.71 -6.53 47.09
CA THR A 349 -3.80 -7.72 47.21
C THR A 349 -3.43 -8.11 45.77
N ASP A 350 -2.19 -8.09 45.27
CA ASP A 350 -0.91 -8.73 45.65
C ASP A 350 -0.91 -10.26 45.64
N ILE A 351 -0.30 -10.86 44.61
CA ILE A 351 0.57 -12.06 44.71
C ILE A 351 1.50 -12.18 43.48
N SER A 352 2.78 -11.85 43.69
CA SER A 352 4.04 -12.58 43.42
C SER A 352 4.23 -13.63 42.29
N GLU A 353 5.48 -13.60 41.79
CA GLU A 353 6.35 -14.70 41.27
C GLU A 353 6.08 -15.26 39.85
N SER A 354 7.05 -15.77 39.07
CA SER A 354 8.49 -15.59 38.78
C SER A 354 8.85 -16.68 37.72
N ILE A 355 10.03 -16.61 37.07
CA ILE A 355 10.75 -17.73 36.38
C ILE A 355 10.24 -18.13 34.95
N VAL A 356 10.98 -18.46 33.87
CA VAL A 356 12.40 -18.51 33.42
C VAL A 356 12.38 -18.79 31.88
N VAL A 357 13.33 -18.20 31.14
CA VAL A 357 14.16 -18.62 29.97
C VAL A 357 13.75 -19.80 29.04
N LEU A 358 13.91 -19.60 27.71
CA LEU A 358 14.63 -20.41 26.67
C LEU A 358 14.03 -20.14 25.26
N GLU A 359 14.73 -19.51 24.33
CA GLU A 359 15.69 -20.03 23.31
C GLU A 359 15.07 -20.78 22.11
N ASP A 360 15.44 -20.28 20.91
CA ASP A 360 15.61 -20.89 19.58
C ASP A 360 14.51 -21.74 18.93
N PHE A 361 13.99 -21.24 17.79
CA PHE A 361 14.01 -21.89 16.46
C PHE A 361 13.79 -20.88 15.33
#